data_AF-A0A5D4GMB7-F1
#
_entry.id   AF-A0A5D4GMB7-F1
#
_cell.length_a   1.000
_cell.length_b   1.000
_cell.length_c   1.000
_cell.angle_alpha   90.00
_cell.angle_beta   90.00
_cell.angle_gamma   90.00
#
_symmetry.space_group_name_H-M   'P 1'
#
loop_
_entity.id
_entity.type
_entity.pdbx_description
1 polymer ?
#
loop_
_entity_poly.entity_id
_entity_poly.type
_entity_poly.pdbx_seq_one_letter_code
_entity_poly.pdbx_strand_id
1 'polypeptide(L)'
;MRKSKIFALVGSIIFSILALVGLISFWAIIYMPENSEIMTELQDSGFDKQLLSTAAMIAALILIALLALNWVAFARLTKEKGWGIYFLVVGIFYCVASVFNGVGLILTLPVALCFILAYVYRRREVLENK
;
A
#
# COMPACT_ATOMS: atom_id res chain seq x y z
N MET A 1 7.54 22.71 8.72
CA MET A 1 7.76 21.25 8.49
C MET A 1 8.51 21.09 7.18
N ARG A 2 9.49 20.18 7.07
CA ARG A 2 10.27 19.97 5.83
C ARG A 2 9.38 19.39 4.71
N LYS A 3 9.59 19.79 3.45
CA LYS A 3 8.73 19.41 2.31
C LYS A 3 8.67 17.89 2.15
N SER A 4 9.80 17.21 2.35
CA SER A 4 9.85 15.74 2.30
C SER A 4 8.89 15.06 3.29
N LYS A 5 8.74 15.65 4.48
CA LYS A 5 7.90 15.11 5.56
C LYS A 5 6.41 15.29 5.26
N ILE A 6 6.05 16.38 4.58
CA ILE A 6 4.66 16.64 4.17
C ILE A 6 4.24 15.60 3.12
N PHE A 7 5.05 15.40 2.08
CA PHE A 7 4.73 14.39 1.04
C PHE A 7 4.72 12.96 1.59
N ALA A 8 5.64 12.63 2.50
CA ALA A 8 5.62 11.34 3.16
C ALA A 8 4.35 11.15 4.00
N LEU A 9 3.92 12.17 4.76
CA LEU A 9 2.70 12.11 5.57
C LEU A 9 1.47 11.92 4.69
N VAL A 10 1.31 12.74 3.64
CA VAL A 10 0.17 12.66 2.72
C VAL A 10 0.13 11.29 2.04
N GLY A 11 1.27 10.82 1.51
CA GLY A 11 1.37 9.49 0.93
C GLY A 11 1.03 8.38 1.92
N SER A 12 1.48 8.50 3.18
CA SER A 12 1.19 7.52 4.22
C SER A 12 -0.28 7.49 4.64
N ILE A 13 -0.96 8.64 4.65
CA ILE A 13 -2.40 8.73 4.92
C ILE A 13 -3.17 8.06 3.79
N ILE A 14 -2.89 8.42 2.53
CA ILE A 14 -3.58 7.83 1.37
C ILE A 14 -3.35 6.31 1.33
N PHE A 15 -2.10 5.87 1.50
CA PHE A 15 -1.78 4.45 1.61
C PHE A 15 -2.57 3.75 2.71
N SER A 16 -2.69 4.39 3.89
CA SER A 16 -3.43 3.80 5.02
C SER A 16 -4.92 3.64 4.70
N ILE A 17 -5.54 4.63 4.06
CA ILE A 17 -6.93 4.54 3.62
C ILE A 17 -7.11 3.38 2.63
N LEU A 18 -6.24 3.27 1.62
CA LEU A 18 -6.29 2.17 0.66
C LEU A 18 -6.07 0.80 1.32
N ALA A 19 -5.12 0.71 2.25
CA ALA A 19 -4.86 -0.50 2.99
C ALA A 19 -6.06 -0.92 3.84
N LEU A 20 -6.74 0.04 4.48
CA LEU A 20 -7.97 -0.24 5.24
C LEU A 20 -9.10 -0.72 4.34
N VAL A 21 -9.30 -0.10 3.18
CA VAL A 21 -10.28 -0.56 2.18
C VAL A 21 -9.97 -1.99 1.73
N GLY A 22 -8.70 -2.27 1.40
CA GLY A 22 -8.26 -3.62 1.04
C GLY A 22 -8.47 -4.65 2.15
N LEU A 23 -8.18 -4.30 3.41
CA LEU A 23 -8.43 -5.16 4.55
C LEU A 23 -9.93 -5.48 4.71
N ILE A 24 -10.80 -4.48 4.56
CA ILE A 24 -12.25 -4.68 4.60
C ILE A 24 -12.69 -5.65 3.49
N SER A 25 -12.16 -5.49 2.28
CA SER A 25 -12.43 -6.42 1.16
C SER A 25 -11.97 -7.85 1.46
N PHE A 26 -10.79 -8.04 2.06
CA PHE A 26 -10.32 -9.37 2.45
C PHE A 26 -11.17 -9.99 3.55
N TRP A 27 -11.60 -9.20 4.55
CA TRP A 27 -12.53 -9.67 5.57
C TRP A 27 -13.89 -10.07 4.98
N ALA A 28 -14.40 -9.33 3.99
CA ALA A 28 -15.62 -9.68 3.30
C ALA A 28 -15.51 -11.04 2.59
N ILE A 29 -14.37 -11.35 1.97
CA ILE A 29 -14.10 -12.65 1.35
C ILE A 29 -14.05 -13.76 2.40
N ILE A 30 -13.37 -13.54 3.53
CA ILE A 30 -13.22 -14.55 4.60
C ILE A 30 -14.58 -14.89 5.24
N TYR A 31 -15.43 -13.90 5.47
CA TYR A 31 -16.75 -14.09 6.08
C TYR A 31 -17.87 -14.35 5.06
N MET A 32 -17.54 -14.52 3.78
CA MET A 32 -18.52 -14.75 2.73
C MET A 32 -19.27 -16.08 2.99
N PRO A 33 -20.62 -16.05 3.05
CA PRO A 33 -21.41 -17.28 3.18
C PRO A 33 -21.20 -18.19 1.98
N GLU A 34 -21.22 -19.51 2.21
CA GLU A 34 -21.08 -20.51 1.13
C GLU A 34 -22.21 -20.43 0.12
N ASN A 35 -23.40 -20.08 0.58
CA ASN A 35 -24.61 -20.00 -0.24
C ASN A 35 -24.75 -18.65 -0.98
N SER A 36 -23.70 -17.81 -0.98
CA SER A 36 -23.76 -16.56 -1.73
C SER A 36 -23.56 -16.83 -3.21
N GLU A 37 -24.33 -16.15 -4.06
CA GLU A 37 -24.25 -16.31 -5.53
C GLU A 37 -22.80 -16.19 -6.04
N ILE A 38 -22.04 -15.27 -5.47
CA ILE A 38 -20.63 -15.03 -5.80
C ILE A 38 -19.73 -16.22 -5.41
N MET A 39 -19.97 -16.86 -4.26
CA MET A 39 -19.19 -18.04 -3.85
C MET A 39 -19.53 -19.24 -4.72
N THR A 40 -20.80 -19.42 -5.09
CA THR A 40 -21.23 -20.48 -6.01
C THR A 40 -20.57 -20.32 -7.38
N GLU A 41 -20.55 -19.11 -7.95
CA GLU A 41 -19.85 -18.84 -9.22
C GLU A 41 -18.34 -19.07 -9.14
N LEU A 42 -17.70 -18.71 -8.02
CA LEU A 42 -16.27 -18.94 -7.80
C LEU A 42 -15.94 -20.42 -7.66
N GLN A 43 -16.79 -21.18 -6.96
CA GLN A 43 -16.66 -22.64 -6.84
C GLN A 43 -16.87 -23.34 -8.19
N ASP A 44 -17.85 -22.92 -8.99
CA ASP A 44 -18.07 -23.41 -10.36
C ASP A 44 -16.87 -23.11 -11.27
N SER A 45 -16.14 -22.03 -10.99
CA SER A 45 -14.88 -21.66 -11.66
C SER A 45 -13.65 -22.44 -11.17
N GLY A 46 -13.83 -23.37 -10.23
CA GLY A 46 -12.77 -24.22 -9.66
C GLY A 46 -11.99 -23.59 -8.50
N PHE A 47 -12.43 -22.44 -7.97
CA PHE A 47 -11.82 -21.83 -6.79
C PHE A 47 -12.47 -22.34 -5.51
N ASP A 48 -11.70 -23.11 -4.75
CA ASP A 48 -12.12 -23.57 -3.44
C ASP A 48 -12.15 -22.42 -2.41
N LYS A 49 -13.18 -22.40 -1.57
CA LYS A 49 -13.39 -21.36 -0.56
C LYS A 49 -12.25 -21.35 0.47
N GLN A 50 -11.75 -22.53 0.84
CA GLN A 50 -10.65 -22.61 1.79
C GLN A 50 -9.38 -21.99 1.21
N LEU A 51 -9.12 -22.21 -0.08
CA LEU A 51 -7.99 -21.62 -0.80
C LEU A 51 -8.13 -20.09 -0.92
N LEU A 52 -9.32 -19.60 -1.27
CA LEU A 52 -9.61 -18.17 -1.38
C LEU A 52 -9.48 -17.45 -0.02
N SER A 53 -10.01 -18.03 1.04
CA SER A 53 -9.93 -17.50 2.41
C SER A 53 -8.49 -17.49 2.93
N THR A 54 -7.73 -18.57 2.67
CA THR A 54 -6.30 -18.64 3.04
C THR A 54 -5.49 -17.57 2.31
N ALA A 55 -5.71 -17.39 1.00
CA ALA A 55 -5.06 -16.34 0.23
C ALA A 55 -5.41 -14.94 0.75
N ALA A 56 -6.69 -14.68 1.05
CA ALA A 56 -7.14 -13.41 1.63
C ALA A 56 -6.50 -13.14 3.00
N MET A 57 -6.35 -14.17 3.84
CA MET A 57 -5.71 -14.05 5.15
C MET A 57 -4.21 -13.71 5.03
N ILE A 58 -3.49 -14.39 4.12
CA ILE A 58 -2.07 -14.09 3.84
C ILE A 58 -1.93 -12.66 3.30
N ALA A 59 -2.77 -12.26 2.35
CA ALA A 59 -2.76 -10.91 1.79
C ALA A 59 -3.05 -9.85 2.87
N ALA A 60 -3.99 -10.10 3.78
CA ALA A 60 -4.29 -9.22 4.90
C ALA A 60 -3.09 -9.06 5.85
N LEU A 61 -2.40 -10.15 6.21
CA LEU A 61 -1.22 -10.09 7.07
C LEU A 61 -0.07 -9.30 6.41
N ILE A 62 0.18 -9.52 5.12
CA ILE A 62 1.17 -8.76 4.36
C ILE A 62 0.80 -7.27 4.34
N LEU A 63 -0.47 -6.95 4.12
CA LEU A 63 -0.95 -5.57 4.07
C LEU A 63 -0.82 -4.85 5.42
N ILE A 64 -1.09 -5.55 6.53
CA ILE A 64 -0.85 -5.04 7.89
C ILE A 64 0.64 -4.78 8.12
N ALA A 65 1.51 -5.71 7.71
CA ALA A 65 2.97 -5.53 7.83
C ALA A 65 3.46 -4.32 7.04
N LEU A 66 2.97 -4.14 5.81
CA LEU A 66 3.27 -2.98 4.97
C LEU A 66 2.77 -1.67 5.59
N LEU A 67 1.58 -1.68 6.20
CA LEU A 67 1.03 -0.53 6.92
C LEU A 67 1.91 -0.13 8.10
N ALA A 68 2.33 -1.11 8.91
CA ALA A 68 3.24 -0.86 10.02
C ALA A 68 4.59 -0.32 9.53
N LEU A 69 5.20 -0.95 8.51
CA LEU A 69 6.45 -0.49 7.93
C LEU A 69 6.35 0.91 7.34
N ASN A 70 5.22 1.26 6.73
CA ASN A 70 5.00 2.59 6.17
C ASN A 70 5.01 3.69 7.23
N TRP A 71 4.35 3.45 8.37
CA TRP A 71 4.36 4.39 9.50
C TRP A 71 5.73 4.44 10.21
N VAL A 72 6.42 3.30 10.33
CA VAL A 72 7.80 3.27 10.85
C VAL A 72 8.73 4.07 9.95
N ALA A 73 8.64 3.90 8.63
CA ALA A 73 9.43 4.65 7.66
C ALA A 73 9.17 6.15 7.75
N PHE A 74 7.90 6.57 7.91
CA PHE A 74 7.53 7.96 8.13
C PHE A 74 8.16 8.53 9.42
N ALA A 75 8.04 7.81 10.54
CA ALA A 75 8.58 8.23 11.83
C ALA A 75 10.12 8.36 11.81
N ARG A 76 10.80 7.47 11.07
CA ARG A 76 12.27 7.44 10.97
C ARG A 76 12.86 8.29 9.84
N LEU A 77 12.03 8.83 8.93
CA LEU A 77 12.47 9.62 7.76
C LEU A 77 13.48 10.73 8.08
N THR A 78 13.31 11.40 9.24
CA THR A 78 14.20 12.49 9.66
C THR A 78 15.39 12.04 10.51
N LYS A 79 15.31 10.86 11.15
CA LYS A 79 16.32 10.37 12.12
C LYS A 79 17.42 9.54 11.48
N GLU A 80 17.10 8.73 10.46
CA GLU A 80 18.02 7.77 9.86
C GLU A 80 18.10 7.98 8.33
N LYS A 81 19.31 7.90 7.77
CA LYS A 81 19.56 8.16 6.33
C LYS A 81 18.96 7.10 5.39
N GLY A 82 18.69 5.88 5.88
CA GLY A 82 18.26 4.75 5.04
C GLY A 82 16.78 4.75 4.61
N TRP A 83 15.89 5.32 5.42
CA TRP A 83 14.44 5.19 5.20
C TRP A 83 13.90 5.99 4.01
N GLY A 84 14.69 6.91 3.43
CA GLY A 84 14.32 7.56 2.18
C GLY A 84 14.17 6.54 1.02
N ILE A 85 15.01 5.50 1.00
CA ILE A 85 14.99 4.48 -0.06
C ILE A 85 13.70 3.66 -0.01
N TYR A 86 13.15 3.42 1.19
CA TYR A 86 11.87 2.73 1.35
C TYR A 86 10.75 3.42 0.54
N PHE A 87 10.63 4.76 0.67
CA PHE A 87 9.64 5.53 -0.07
C PHE A 87 9.86 5.46 -1.59
N LEU A 88 11.12 5.41 -2.04
CA LEU A 88 11.42 5.23 -3.46
C LEU A 88 10.97 3.84 -3.97
N VAL A 89 11.32 2.77 -3.25
CA VAL A 89 10.98 1.39 -3.64
C VAL A 89 9.47 1.20 -3.66
N VAL A 90 8.78 1.63 -2.60
CA VAL A 90 7.32 1.54 -2.51
C VAL A 90 6.65 2.43 -3.56
N GLY A 91 7.18 3.64 -3.80
CA GLY A 91 6.70 4.53 -4.84
C GLY A 91 6.80 3.94 -6.24
N ILE A 92 7.92 3.29 -6.58
CA ILE A 92 8.09 2.58 -7.86
C ILE A 92 7.13 1.41 -7.95
N PHE A 93 6.99 0.61 -6.89
CA PHE A 93 6.06 -0.52 -6.86
C PHE A 93 4.62 -0.06 -7.16
N TYR A 94 4.14 1.00 -6.51
CA TYR A 94 2.81 1.55 -6.78
C TYR A 94 2.69 2.20 -8.16
N CYS A 95 3.76 2.80 -8.68
CA CYS A 95 3.80 3.29 -10.05
C CYS A 95 3.62 2.14 -11.06
N VAL A 96 4.34 1.03 -10.87
CA VAL A 96 4.21 -0.16 -11.71
C VAL A 96 2.81 -0.77 -11.56
N ALA A 97 2.30 -0.90 -10.34
CA ALA A 97 0.95 -1.41 -10.08
C ALA A 97 -0.14 -0.57 -10.76
N SER A 98 0.07 0.76 -10.87
CA SER A 98 -0.86 1.67 -11.56
C SER A 98 -1.01 1.37 -13.06
N VAL A 99 0.02 0.79 -13.69
CA VAL A 99 0.01 0.47 -15.13
C VAL A 99 -0.83 -0.78 -15.42
N PHE A 100 -0.95 -1.70 -14.46
CA PHE A 100 -1.65 -2.97 -14.66
C PHE A 100 -3.16 -2.91 -14.41
N ASN A 101 -3.67 -1.85 -13.78
CA ASN A 101 -5.09 -1.73 -13.45
C ASN A 101 -5.57 -0.29 -13.63
N GLY A 102 -6.44 -0.03 -14.61
CA GLY A 102 -6.96 1.31 -14.92
C GLY A 102 -7.73 1.96 -13.76
N VAL A 103 -8.43 1.17 -12.94
CA VAL A 103 -9.06 1.66 -11.68
C VAL A 103 -8.00 1.87 -10.60
N GLY A 104 -7.00 1.00 -10.57
CA GLY A 104 -5.81 1.15 -9.73
C GLY A 104 -5.04 2.44 -10.02
N LEU A 105 -5.06 2.94 -11.27
CA LEU A 105 -4.32 4.13 -11.68
C LEU A 105 -4.75 5.40 -10.92
N ILE A 106 -6.05 5.59 -10.67
CA ILE A 106 -6.55 6.76 -9.96
C ILE A 106 -6.13 6.73 -8.47
N LEU A 107 -6.01 5.54 -7.87
CA LEU A 107 -5.77 5.37 -6.44
C LEU A 107 -4.28 5.18 -6.10
N THR A 108 -3.56 4.40 -6.90
CA THR A 108 -2.15 4.03 -6.64
C THR A 108 -1.15 5.07 -7.13
N LEU A 109 -1.49 5.84 -8.17
CA LEU A 109 -0.61 6.84 -8.76
C LEU A 109 -0.40 8.06 -7.83
N PRO A 110 -1.41 8.58 -7.11
CA PRO A 110 -1.19 9.61 -6.08
C PRO A 110 -0.25 9.15 -4.97
N VAL A 111 -0.36 7.89 -4.53
CA VAL A 111 0.53 7.29 -3.52
C VAL A 111 1.97 7.21 -4.06
N ALA A 112 2.13 6.71 -5.29
CA ALA A 112 3.41 6.61 -5.95
C ALA A 112 4.10 7.97 -6.06
N LEU A 113 3.39 8.99 -6.54
CA LEU A 113 3.90 10.35 -6.65
C LEU A 113 4.31 10.93 -5.30
N CYS A 114 3.47 10.78 -4.27
CA CYS A 114 3.78 11.29 -2.93
C CYS A 114 5.06 10.66 -2.37
N PHE A 115 5.23 9.35 -2.50
CA PHE A 115 6.42 8.66 -1.98
C PHE A 115 7.69 8.96 -2.79
N ILE A 116 7.59 9.06 -4.12
CA ILE A 116 8.73 9.47 -4.95
C ILE A 116 9.14 10.91 -4.62
N LEU A 117 8.17 11.84 -4.50
CA LEU A 117 8.45 13.22 -4.11
C LEU A 117 9.02 13.32 -2.70
N ALA A 118 8.53 12.53 -1.75
CA ALA A 118 9.08 12.45 -0.41
C ALA A 118 10.59 12.10 -0.44
N TYR A 119 10.97 11.13 -1.27
CA TYR A 119 12.37 10.76 -1.47
C TYR A 119 13.19 11.88 -2.14
N VAL A 120 12.70 12.43 -3.26
CA VAL A 120 13.41 13.47 -4.03
C VAL A 120 13.65 14.72 -3.17
N TYR A 121 12.62 15.21 -2.46
CA TYR A 121 12.76 16.35 -1.56
C TYR A 121 13.68 16.03 -0.38
N ARG A 122 13.62 14.81 0.18
CA ARG A 122 14.54 14.42 1.26
C ARG A 122 16.00 14.46 0.80
N ARG A 123 16.28 13.98 -0.41
CA ARG A 123 17.63 14.00 -0.99
C ARG A 123 18.13 15.43 -1.22
N ARG A 124 17.27 16.32 -1.75
CA ARG A 124 17.60 17.75 -1.90
C ARG A 124 17.90 18.42 -0.56
N GLU A 125 17.05 18.23 0.43
CA GLU A 125 17.25 18.80 1.77
C GLU A 125 18.53 18.29 2.46
N VAL A 126 18.97 17.07 2.17
CA VAL A 126 20.25 16.54 2.70
C VAL A 126 21.46 17.15 1.97
N LEU A 127 21.33 17.48 0.68
CA LEU A 127 22.38 18.13 -0.09
C LEU A 127 22.50 19.63 0.21
N GLU A 128 21.38 20.32 0.48
CA GLU A 128 21.36 21.76 0.82
C GLU A 128 21.84 22.05 2.26
N ASN A 129 21.81 21.06 3.15
CA ASN A 129 22.29 21.19 4.54
C ASN A 129 23.71 20.60 4.74
N LYS A 130 24.43 20.31 3.66
CA LYS A 130 25.85 19.90 3.65
C LYS A 130 26.70 21.05 3.14
#